data_AF-A0A812RE31-F1
#
_entry.id   AF-A0A812RE31-F1
#
_cell.length_a   1.000
_cell.length_b   1.000
_cell.length_c   1.000
_cell.angle_alpha   90.00
_cell.angle_beta   90.00
_cell.angle_gamma   90.00
#
_symmetry.space_group_name_H-M   'P 1'
#
loop_
_entity.id
_entity.type
_entity.pdbx_description
1 polymer ?
#
loop_
_entity_poly.entity_id
_entity_poly.type
_entity_poly.pdbx_seq_one_letter_code
_entity_poly.pdbx_strand_id
1 'polypeptide(L)'
;MYGVTELGHSVLAHIHGFEPYFFVECPKELQNPEGVASFQSALEALLASSNCWDKPNPYVRKVEMVQRSTLMRWQGSCDHSCFLRVTVAVPSLVATSRRMIEGGFRLDKGYFAPSTSYETNIPFALRFMIDRELAGGGWVCAAEGFRRQGPDCVSTCQIEIDMHYSNLMPQEKLKIAPLRVLSFDIECYNPEGKGFPKAESSPVIQIAVYLKVHGCERALVHAVWTLNTCNDIAGALVYAFDSEEEMLLSFRQFLQD
;
A
#
# COMPACT_ATOMS: atom_id res chain seq x y z
N MET A 1 3.12 -2.54 -6.04
CA MET A 1 2.18 -3.67 -5.87
C MET A 1 2.98 -4.96 -5.99
N TYR A 2 2.86 -5.87 -5.02
CA TYR A 2 3.50 -7.18 -5.08
C TYR A 2 2.51 -8.25 -5.54
N GLY A 3 2.99 -9.27 -6.24
CA GLY A 3 2.17 -10.38 -6.71
C GLY A 3 2.98 -11.58 -7.16
N VAL A 4 2.27 -12.63 -7.59
CA VAL A 4 2.85 -13.86 -8.14
C VAL A 4 2.13 -14.20 -9.44
N THR A 5 2.87 -14.52 -10.50
CA THR A 5 2.27 -14.92 -11.78
C THR A 5 1.65 -16.31 -11.69
N GLU A 6 0.88 -16.69 -12.73
CA GLU A 6 0.33 -18.05 -12.83
C GLU A 6 1.40 -19.14 -12.89
N LEU A 7 2.61 -18.81 -13.33
CA LEU A 7 3.77 -19.72 -13.35
C LEU A 7 4.59 -19.70 -12.06
N GLY A 8 4.20 -18.89 -11.06
CA GLY A 8 4.91 -18.81 -9.78
C GLY A 8 6.05 -17.80 -9.72
N HIS A 9 6.12 -16.85 -10.67
CA HIS A 9 7.14 -15.81 -10.63
C HIS A 9 6.76 -14.66 -9.71
N SER A 10 7.65 -14.23 -8.82
CA SER A 10 7.45 -13.06 -7.98
C SER A 10 7.53 -11.77 -8.79
N VAL A 11 6.57 -10.87 -8.57
CA VAL A 11 6.43 -9.61 -9.30
C VAL A 11 6.36 -8.43 -8.34
N LEU A 12 7.15 -7.40 -8.61
CA LEU A 12 6.94 -6.05 -8.10
C LEU A 12 6.54 -5.14 -9.26
N ALA A 13 5.33 -4.59 -9.22
CA ALA A 13 4.88 -3.55 -10.13
C ALA A 13 4.87 -2.18 -9.45
N HIS A 14 5.69 -1.26 -9.94
CA HIS A 14 5.66 0.16 -9.61
C HIS A 14 4.59 0.84 -10.47
N ILE A 15 3.56 1.37 -9.81
CA ILE A 15 2.39 1.93 -10.48
C ILE A 15 2.38 3.44 -10.28
N HIS A 16 2.40 4.18 -11.39
CA HIS A 16 2.59 5.63 -11.42
C HIS A 16 1.37 6.37 -11.97
N GLY A 17 1.27 7.66 -11.66
CA GLY A 17 0.30 8.58 -12.28
C GLY A 17 -1.08 8.63 -11.62
N PHE A 18 -1.31 7.88 -10.54
CA PHE A 18 -2.55 7.98 -9.78
C PHE A 18 -2.44 9.08 -8.72
N GLU A 19 -3.37 10.01 -8.70
CA GLU A 19 -3.34 11.18 -7.81
C GLU A 19 -4.49 11.16 -6.79
N PRO A 20 -4.23 11.51 -5.51
CA PRO A 20 -5.26 11.56 -4.49
C PRO A 20 -6.22 12.73 -4.72
N TYR A 21 -7.51 12.50 -4.48
CA TYR A 21 -8.54 13.52 -4.59
C TYR A 21 -9.65 13.33 -3.56
N PHE A 22 -10.44 14.37 -3.37
CA PHE A 22 -11.64 14.38 -2.53
C PHE A 22 -12.68 15.35 -3.10
N PHE A 23 -13.86 15.42 -2.48
CA PHE A 23 -14.96 16.28 -2.94
C PHE A 23 -15.42 17.29 -1.89
N VAL A 24 -15.90 18.43 -2.34
CA VAL A 24 -16.55 19.47 -1.52
C VAL A 24 -17.74 20.03 -2.30
N GLU A 25 -18.83 20.37 -1.65
CA GLU A 25 -19.96 21.03 -2.33
C GLU A 25 -19.53 22.40 -2.85
N CYS A 26 -19.93 22.76 -4.08
CA CYS A 26 -19.56 24.01 -4.72
C CYS A 26 -20.62 25.11 -4.46
N PRO A 27 -20.29 26.17 -3.69
CA PRO A 27 -21.20 27.31 -3.50
C PRO A 27 -21.58 27.93 -4.84
N LYS A 28 -22.83 28.41 -4.98
CA LYS A 28 -23.34 28.98 -6.24
C LYS A 28 -22.49 30.13 -6.76
N GLU A 29 -21.89 30.89 -5.86
CA GLU A 29 -21.02 32.03 -6.13
C GLU A 29 -19.70 31.60 -6.81
N LEU A 30 -19.28 30.35 -6.61
CA LEU A 30 -18.05 29.78 -7.18
C LEU A 30 -18.29 28.91 -8.41
N GLN A 31 -19.54 28.74 -8.85
CA GLN A 31 -19.91 27.94 -10.02
C GLN A 31 -19.60 28.67 -11.35
N ASN A 32 -18.38 29.16 -11.48
CA ASN A 32 -17.83 29.78 -12.68
C ASN A 32 -16.29 29.58 -12.70
N PRO A 33 -15.64 29.68 -13.88
CA PRO A 33 -14.20 29.42 -13.98
C PRO A 33 -13.32 30.28 -13.06
N GLU A 34 -13.66 31.56 -12.85
CA GLU A 34 -12.91 32.45 -11.97
C GLU A 34 -13.03 32.05 -10.50
N GLY A 35 -14.22 31.65 -10.06
CA GLY A 35 -14.47 31.17 -8.70
C GLY A 35 -13.70 29.89 -8.38
N VAL A 36 -13.69 28.93 -9.31
CA VAL A 36 -12.91 27.69 -9.18
C VAL A 36 -11.41 27.97 -9.12
N ALA A 37 -10.91 28.87 -9.98
CA ALA A 37 -9.50 29.27 -9.97
C ALA A 37 -9.12 29.97 -8.66
N SER A 38 -9.97 30.88 -8.15
CA SER A 38 -9.73 31.56 -6.86
C SER A 38 -9.73 30.57 -5.69
N PHE A 39 -10.63 29.58 -5.69
CA PHE A 39 -10.62 28.49 -4.70
C PHE A 39 -9.31 27.69 -4.75
N GLN A 40 -8.88 27.30 -5.96
CA GLN A 40 -7.65 26.53 -6.16
C GLN A 40 -6.41 27.31 -5.67
N SER A 41 -6.28 28.58 -6.06
CA SER A 41 -5.16 29.44 -5.66
C SER A 41 -5.14 29.72 -4.16
N ALA A 42 -6.29 29.93 -3.54
CA ALA A 42 -6.38 30.12 -2.10
C ALA A 42 -6.02 28.86 -1.32
N LEU A 43 -6.50 27.68 -1.74
CA LEU A 43 -6.12 26.41 -1.10
C LEU A 43 -4.63 26.10 -1.30
N GLU A 44 -4.07 26.36 -2.48
CA GLU A 44 -2.63 26.24 -2.76
C GLU A 44 -1.80 27.09 -1.79
N ALA A 45 -2.15 28.37 -1.64
CA ALA A 45 -1.44 29.29 -0.74
C ALA A 45 -1.52 28.84 0.73
N LEU A 46 -2.68 28.35 1.17
CA LEU A 46 -2.85 27.83 2.53
C LEU A 46 -1.99 26.58 2.76
N LEU A 47 -1.99 25.63 1.82
CA LEU A 47 -1.17 24.44 1.92
C LEU A 47 0.33 24.80 1.92
N ALA A 48 0.77 25.69 1.04
CA ALA A 48 2.15 26.17 1.00
C ALA A 48 2.59 26.89 2.28
N SER A 49 1.68 27.62 2.94
CA SER A 49 1.94 28.29 4.22
C SER A 49 1.82 27.37 5.44
N SER A 50 1.25 26.18 5.26
CA SER A 50 1.04 25.23 6.35
C SER A 50 2.31 24.42 6.63
N ASN A 51 2.49 23.99 7.89
CA ASN A 51 3.64 23.19 8.28
C ASN A 51 3.43 21.69 7.93
N CYS A 52 3.12 21.40 6.66
CA CYS A 52 3.06 20.03 6.17
C CYS A 52 4.47 19.46 5.98
N TRP A 53 4.60 18.16 6.25
CA TRP A 53 5.84 17.42 6.05
C TRP A 53 6.25 17.40 4.58
N ASP A 54 5.30 17.05 3.72
CA ASP A 54 5.49 17.06 2.27
C ASP A 54 5.40 18.48 1.73
N LYS A 55 6.39 18.87 0.93
CA LYS A 55 6.46 20.20 0.28
C LYS A 55 6.48 20.09 -1.25
N PRO A 56 5.48 19.44 -1.88
CA PRO A 56 5.38 19.40 -3.32
C PRO A 56 5.10 20.80 -3.88
N ASN A 57 5.41 21.01 -5.15
CA ASN A 57 5.04 22.23 -5.86
C ASN A 57 4.55 21.84 -7.28
N PRO A 58 3.29 22.09 -7.63
CA PRO A 58 2.19 22.61 -6.79
C PRO A 58 1.67 21.59 -5.76
N TYR A 59 0.96 22.07 -4.72
CA TYR A 59 0.26 21.25 -3.73
C TYR A 59 -1.11 20.76 -4.23
N VAL A 60 -1.88 21.63 -4.88
CA VAL A 60 -3.18 21.39 -5.51
C VAL A 60 -2.96 21.23 -7.00
N ARG A 61 -3.21 20.02 -7.51
CA ARG A 61 -2.99 19.67 -8.92
C ARG A 61 -4.10 20.19 -9.82
N LYS A 62 -5.35 20.01 -9.39
CA LYS A 62 -6.52 20.30 -10.20
C LYS A 62 -7.77 20.48 -9.35
N VAL A 63 -8.61 21.44 -9.70
CA VAL A 63 -9.97 21.57 -9.17
C VAL A 63 -10.96 21.57 -10.32
N GLU A 64 -11.96 20.68 -10.25
CA GLU A 64 -12.94 20.48 -11.33
C GLU A 64 -14.36 20.51 -10.78
N MET A 65 -15.28 21.15 -11.49
CA MET A 65 -16.72 21.04 -11.18
C MET A 65 -17.26 19.69 -11.68
N VAL A 66 -17.94 18.96 -10.80
CA VAL A 66 -18.56 17.66 -11.07
C VAL A 66 -19.96 17.62 -10.49
N GLN A 67 -20.87 16.91 -11.14
CA GLN A 67 -22.23 16.70 -10.65
C GLN A 67 -22.28 15.43 -9.80
N ARG A 68 -22.65 15.55 -8.52
CA ARG A 68 -22.74 14.44 -7.55
C ARG A 68 -23.92 14.64 -6.60
N SER A 69 -24.31 13.56 -5.92
CA SER A 69 -25.27 13.61 -4.80
C SER A 69 -24.65 13.03 -3.55
N THR A 70 -25.04 13.53 -2.39
CA THR A 70 -24.63 12.92 -1.14
C THR A 70 -25.38 11.61 -0.93
N LEU A 71 -24.72 10.62 -0.34
CA LEU A 71 -25.34 9.32 -0.03
C LEU A 71 -26.38 9.43 1.10
N MET A 72 -26.16 10.35 2.04
CA MET A 72 -26.98 10.48 3.23
C MET A 72 -28.24 11.29 2.95
N ARG A 73 -29.38 10.69 3.29
CA ARG A 73 -30.76 11.22 3.14
C ARG A 73 -31.22 11.23 1.69
N TRP A 74 -32.49 10.85 1.51
CA TRP A 74 -33.18 11.01 0.23
C TRP A 74 -33.40 12.50 -0.03
N GLN A 75 -32.86 13.00 -1.14
CA GLN A 75 -33.01 14.41 -1.52
C GLN A 75 -34.23 14.66 -2.43
N GLY A 76 -34.92 13.60 -2.87
CA GLY A 76 -35.96 13.68 -3.89
C GLY A 76 -35.48 13.18 -5.25
N SER A 77 -36.33 13.28 -6.27
CA SER A 77 -35.98 13.04 -7.68
C SER A 77 -35.17 14.21 -8.28
N CYS A 78 -34.46 14.98 -7.44
CA CYS A 78 -33.68 16.12 -7.88
C CYS A 78 -32.40 15.66 -8.59
N ASP A 79 -32.00 16.46 -9.57
CA ASP A 79 -30.72 16.31 -10.25
C ASP A 79 -29.56 16.45 -9.25
N HIS A 80 -28.42 15.91 -9.66
CA HIS A 80 -27.16 16.06 -8.92
C HIS A 80 -26.83 17.53 -8.61
N SER A 81 -26.18 17.75 -7.46
CA SER A 81 -25.65 19.06 -7.08
C SER A 81 -24.22 19.23 -7.61
N CYS A 82 -23.79 20.50 -7.72
CA CYS A 82 -22.43 20.83 -8.14
C CYS A 82 -21.44 20.65 -6.98
N PHE A 83 -20.39 19.88 -7.22
CA PHE A 83 -19.26 19.63 -6.31
C PHE A 83 -17.95 20.05 -6.98
N LEU A 84 -16.96 20.40 -6.17
CA LEU A 84 -15.57 20.52 -6.56
C LEU A 84 -14.85 19.19 -6.28
N ARG A 85 -14.29 18.57 -7.33
CA ARG A 85 -13.29 17.51 -7.20
C ARG A 85 -11.93 18.16 -7.07
N VAL A 86 -11.32 18.03 -5.89
CA VAL A 86 -10.01 18.62 -5.58
C VAL A 86 -8.96 17.51 -5.62
N THR A 87 -8.01 17.61 -6.54
CA THR A 87 -6.87 16.70 -6.67
C THR A 87 -5.63 17.34 -6.06
N VAL A 88 -4.94 16.63 -5.17
CA VAL A 88 -3.74 17.12 -4.47
C VAL A 88 -2.52 16.26 -4.83
N ALA A 89 -1.32 16.79 -4.60
CA ALA A 89 -0.10 16.15 -5.09
C ALA A 89 0.26 14.86 -4.36
N VAL A 90 -0.02 14.75 -3.05
CA VAL A 90 0.31 13.57 -2.23
C VAL A 90 -0.79 13.24 -1.23
N PRO A 91 -0.94 11.97 -0.80
CA PRO A 91 -2.09 11.55 0.02
C PRO A 91 -2.20 12.25 1.37
N SER A 92 -1.09 12.60 2.00
CA SER A 92 -1.03 13.30 3.29
C SER A 92 -1.73 14.67 3.25
N LEU A 93 -1.77 15.33 2.08
CA LEU A 93 -2.42 16.64 1.91
C LEU A 93 -3.94 16.55 1.96
N VAL A 94 -4.56 15.39 1.78
CA VAL A 94 -6.02 15.23 1.86
C VAL A 94 -6.51 15.57 3.27
N ALA A 95 -5.84 15.07 4.30
CA ALA A 95 -6.19 15.34 5.69
C ALA A 95 -5.98 16.81 6.09
N THR A 96 -4.91 17.43 5.59
CA THR A 96 -4.64 18.87 5.82
C THR A 96 -5.68 19.74 5.11
N SER A 97 -5.99 19.43 3.85
CA SER A 97 -6.99 20.15 3.06
C SER A 97 -8.36 20.08 3.71
N ARG A 98 -8.75 18.91 4.22
CA ARG A 98 -9.99 18.72 4.99
C ARG A 98 -10.11 19.74 6.13
N ARG A 99 -9.07 19.88 6.96
CA ARG A 99 -9.08 20.82 8.10
C ARG A 99 -9.28 22.28 7.64
N MET A 100 -8.67 22.65 6.52
CA MET A 100 -8.81 24.00 5.95
C MET A 100 -10.23 24.24 5.41
N ILE A 101 -10.80 23.25 4.74
CA ILE A 101 -12.18 23.31 4.19
C ILE A 101 -13.21 23.37 5.32
N GLU A 102 -13.06 22.54 6.35
CA GLU A 102 -13.96 22.51 7.52
C GLU A 102 -13.79 23.75 8.41
N GLY A 103 -12.66 24.47 8.30
CA GLY A 103 -12.43 25.75 8.98
C GLY A 103 -12.84 26.99 8.17
N GLY A 104 -13.06 26.84 6.86
CA GLY A 104 -13.28 27.94 5.93
C GLY A 104 -12.04 28.83 5.72
N PHE A 105 -12.00 29.57 4.62
CA PHE A 105 -10.86 30.41 4.29
C PHE A 105 -11.18 31.58 3.34
N ARG A 106 -10.30 32.58 3.32
CA ARG A 106 -10.46 33.75 2.45
C ARG A 106 -10.13 33.40 1.00
N LEU A 107 -10.94 33.92 0.09
CA LEU A 107 -10.70 33.91 -1.35
C LEU A 107 -10.22 35.29 -1.79
N ASP A 108 -9.74 35.43 -3.02
CA ASP A 108 -9.35 36.74 -3.56
C ASP A 108 -10.53 37.72 -3.53
N LYS A 109 -11.74 37.18 -3.77
CA LYS A 109 -13.00 37.89 -3.69
C LYS A 109 -13.95 37.12 -2.78
N GLY A 110 -13.96 37.48 -1.49
CA GLY A 110 -14.91 36.96 -0.52
C GLY A 110 -14.34 35.86 0.39
N TYR A 111 -15.20 34.95 0.80
CA TYR A 111 -14.88 33.95 1.81
C TYR A 111 -15.53 32.62 1.48
N PHE A 112 -14.73 31.56 1.48
CA PHE A 112 -15.21 30.20 1.43
C PHE A 112 -15.64 29.80 2.85
N ALA A 113 -16.95 29.69 3.06
CA ALA A 113 -17.50 29.30 4.35
C ALA A 113 -17.07 27.86 4.73
N PRO A 114 -16.94 27.55 6.03
CA PRO A 114 -16.78 26.19 6.51
C PRO A 114 -17.74 25.22 5.82
N SER A 115 -17.21 24.16 5.22
CA SER A 115 -18.00 23.19 4.47
C SER A 115 -17.58 21.76 4.79
N THR A 116 -18.47 20.81 4.51
CA THR A 116 -18.17 19.39 4.67
C THR A 116 -17.34 18.90 3.50
N SER A 117 -16.24 18.21 3.80
CA SER A 117 -15.47 17.48 2.80
C SER A 117 -15.91 16.02 2.75
N TYR A 118 -15.93 15.44 1.55
CA TYR A 118 -16.42 14.09 1.28
C TYR A 118 -15.28 13.22 0.75
N GLU A 119 -15.35 11.93 1.08
CA GLU A 119 -14.38 10.92 0.64
C GLU A 119 -12.93 11.15 1.10
N THR A 120 -12.70 12.07 2.04
CA THR A 120 -11.39 12.41 2.63
C THR A 120 -10.86 11.36 3.61
N ASN A 121 -11.67 10.39 4.02
CA ASN A 121 -11.29 9.32 4.96
C ASN A 121 -11.08 7.96 4.27
N ILE A 122 -10.99 7.93 2.94
CA ILE A 122 -10.74 6.71 2.18
C ILE A 122 -9.23 6.60 1.97
N PRO A 123 -8.56 5.54 2.49
CA PRO A 123 -7.13 5.35 2.29
C PRO A 123 -6.76 5.36 0.81
N PHE A 124 -5.63 5.98 0.47
CA PHE A 124 -5.22 6.17 -0.92
C PHE A 124 -5.11 4.86 -1.72
N ALA A 125 -4.57 3.80 -1.11
CA ALA A 125 -4.51 2.48 -1.74
C ALA A 125 -5.92 1.90 -1.99
N LEU A 126 -6.85 2.09 -1.06
CA LEU A 126 -8.24 1.63 -1.23
C LEU A 126 -8.96 2.44 -2.32
N ARG A 127 -8.76 3.76 -2.35
CA ARG A 127 -9.24 4.64 -3.43
C ARG A 127 -8.77 4.13 -4.79
N PHE A 128 -7.47 3.87 -4.92
CA PHE A 128 -6.89 3.32 -6.14
C PHE A 128 -7.55 2.00 -6.55
N MET A 129 -7.77 1.09 -5.60
CA MET A 129 -8.44 -0.17 -5.87
C MET A 129 -9.90 0.02 -6.33
N ILE A 130 -10.66 0.90 -5.68
CA ILE A 130 -12.06 1.19 -6.06
C ILE A 130 -12.11 1.77 -7.48
N ASP A 131 -11.33 2.80 -7.77
CA ASP A 131 -11.34 3.50 -9.05
C ASP A 131 -10.86 2.64 -10.23
N ARG A 132 -10.07 1.61 -9.94
CA ARG A 132 -9.56 0.64 -10.92
C ARG A 132 -10.27 -0.71 -10.87
N GLU A 133 -11.35 -0.82 -10.10
CA GLU A 133 -12.15 -2.04 -9.95
C GLU A 133 -11.30 -3.26 -9.55
N LEU A 134 -10.30 -3.04 -8.70
CA LEU A 134 -9.40 -4.06 -8.20
C LEU A 134 -9.93 -4.68 -6.92
N ALA A 135 -9.95 -6.00 -6.85
CA ALA A 135 -10.27 -6.75 -5.65
C ALA A 135 -9.01 -7.17 -4.88
N GLY A 136 -9.11 -7.28 -3.55
CA GLY A 136 -8.06 -7.89 -2.74
C GLY A 136 -7.88 -9.36 -3.09
N GLY A 137 -6.63 -9.79 -3.33
CA GLY A 137 -6.33 -11.16 -3.78
C GLY A 137 -6.81 -11.49 -5.20
N GLY A 138 -7.29 -10.48 -5.96
CA GLY A 138 -7.73 -10.66 -7.34
C GLY A 138 -6.57 -10.76 -8.33
N TRP A 139 -6.87 -11.30 -9.52
CA TRP A 139 -5.93 -11.28 -10.63
C TRP A 139 -5.93 -9.93 -11.32
N VAL A 140 -4.74 -9.54 -11.78
CA VAL A 140 -4.54 -8.33 -12.57
C VAL A 140 -3.67 -8.65 -13.77
N CYS A 141 -3.83 -7.87 -14.83
CA CYS A 141 -3.00 -7.90 -16.01
C CYS A 141 -2.36 -6.52 -16.22
N ALA A 142 -1.09 -6.52 -16.60
CA ALA A 142 -0.43 -5.34 -17.10
C ALA A 142 -0.53 -5.34 -18.63
N ALA A 143 -1.34 -4.44 -19.19
CA ALA A 143 -1.48 -4.29 -20.64
C ALA A 143 -0.18 -3.78 -21.28
N GLU A 144 0.46 -2.82 -20.62
CA GLU A 144 1.73 -2.22 -21.03
C GLU A 144 2.55 -1.86 -19.79
N GLY A 145 3.88 -1.97 -19.91
CA GLY A 145 4.82 -1.60 -18.86
C GLY A 145 6.25 -1.76 -19.31
N PHE A 146 7.17 -1.14 -18.58
CA PHE A 146 8.60 -1.27 -18.78
C PHE A 146 9.18 -2.21 -17.72
N ARG A 147 9.97 -3.20 -18.14
CA ARG A 147 10.67 -4.07 -17.19
C ARG A 147 11.96 -3.41 -16.74
N ARG A 148 12.13 -3.20 -15.43
CA ARG A 148 13.39 -2.77 -14.83
C ARG A 148 14.44 -3.86 -14.97
N GLN A 149 15.71 -3.45 -15.12
CA GLN A 149 16.84 -4.35 -15.24
C GLN A 149 18.04 -3.82 -14.46
N GLY A 150 18.85 -4.75 -13.94
CA GLY A 150 20.13 -4.43 -13.32
C GLY A 150 19.99 -3.58 -12.05
N PRO A 151 20.83 -2.54 -11.86
CA PRO A 151 20.93 -1.79 -10.61
C PRO A 151 19.68 -0.96 -10.26
N ASP A 152 18.74 -0.80 -11.19
CA ASP A 152 17.51 -0.03 -10.99
C ASP A 152 16.40 -0.82 -10.28
N CYS A 153 16.57 -2.14 -10.14
CA CYS A 153 15.68 -2.99 -9.38
C CYS A 153 15.91 -2.79 -7.89
N VAL A 154 14.83 -2.53 -7.13
CA VAL A 154 14.90 -2.30 -5.68
C VAL A 154 14.41 -3.48 -4.86
N SER A 155 13.91 -4.53 -5.51
CA SER A 155 13.38 -5.73 -4.87
C SER A 155 14.16 -6.99 -5.23
N THR A 156 13.92 -8.06 -4.47
CA THR A 156 14.36 -9.42 -4.79
C THR A 156 13.38 -10.18 -5.70
N CYS A 157 12.37 -9.49 -6.26
CA CYS A 157 11.41 -10.12 -7.16
C CYS A 157 12.07 -10.51 -8.49
N GLN A 158 11.60 -11.60 -9.10
CA GLN A 158 12.09 -12.06 -10.40
C GLN A 158 11.71 -11.11 -11.54
N ILE A 159 10.58 -10.43 -11.39
CA ILE A 159 10.03 -9.49 -12.36
C ILE A 159 9.77 -8.16 -11.62
N GLU A 160 10.41 -7.10 -12.08
CA GLU A 160 10.16 -5.75 -11.59
C GLU A 160 9.76 -4.87 -12.78
N ILE A 161 8.59 -4.21 -12.70
CA ILE A 161 8.04 -3.41 -13.80
C ILE A 161 7.61 -2.02 -13.33
N ASP A 162 7.73 -1.04 -14.21
CA ASP A 162 7.07 0.26 -14.10
C ASP A 162 5.90 0.34 -15.06
N MET A 163 4.80 0.92 -14.59
CA MET A 163 3.65 1.15 -15.44
C MET A 163 2.83 2.35 -15.00
N HIS A 164 2.13 2.96 -15.95
CA HIS A 164 1.07 3.90 -15.63
C HIS A 164 -0.16 3.15 -15.11
N TYR A 165 -0.86 3.75 -14.16
CA TYR A 165 -1.98 3.11 -13.47
C TYR A 165 -3.15 2.70 -14.38
N SER A 166 -3.33 3.39 -15.52
CA SER A 166 -4.33 3.04 -16.53
C SER A 166 -4.08 1.68 -17.18
N ASN A 167 -2.83 1.20 -17.15
CA ASN A 167 -2.43 -0.02 -17.83
C ASN A 167 -2.61 -1.26 -16.96
N LEU A 168 -2.98 -1.09 -15.69
CA LEU A 168 -3.32 -2.17 -14.78
C LEU A 168 -4.81 -2.50 -14.87
N MET A 169 -5.16 -3.70 -15.30
CA MET A 169 -6.55 -4.12 -15.52
C MET A 169 -6.90 -5.31 -14.61
N PRO A 170 -8.09 -5.32 -13.96
CA PRO A 170 -8.56 -6.50 -13.26
C PRO A 170 -8.79 -7.66 -14.24
N GLN A 171 -8.71 -8.89 -13.72
CA GLN A 171 -8.97 -10.12 -14.47
C GLN A 171 -9.93 -11.00 -13.68
N GLU A 172 -10.98 -11.47 -14.34
CA GLU A 172 -11.91 -12.44 -13.75
C GLU A 172 -11.30 -13.85 -13.76
N LYS A 173 -10.57 -14.17 -12.69
CA LYS A 173 -10.01 -15.51 -12.46
C LYS A 173 -10.23 -15.91 -11.01
N LEU A 174 -10.81 -17.11 -10.82
CA LEU A 174 -11.06 -17.70 -9.50
C LEU A 174 -9.91 -18.58 -9.00
N LYS A 175 -8.97 -18.95 -9.88
CA LYS A 175 -7.82 -19.79 -9.55
C LYS A 175 -6.92 -19.08 -8.54
N ILE A 176 -6.50 -19.76 -7.49
CA ILE A 176 -5.50 -19.19 -6.55
C ILE A 176 -4.11 -19.35 -7.18
N ALA A 177 -3.30 -18.29 -7.14
CA ALA A 177 -1.91 -18.34 -7.59
C ALA A 177 -1.10 -19.38 -6.78
N PRO A 178 -0.01 -19.95 -7.33
CA PRO A 178 0.84 -20.90 -6.60
C PRO A 178 1.68 -20.18 -5.53
N LEU A 179 1.03 -19.71 -4.47
CA LEU A 179 1.65 -18.97 -3.36
C LEU A 179 2.57 -19.89 -2.56
N ARG A 180 3.79 -19.42 -2.29
CA ARG A 180 4.69 -20.07 -1.33
C ARG A 180 4.26 -19.72 0.09
N VAL A 181 3.93 -20.73 0.89
CA VAL A 181 3.51 -20.61 2.28
C VAL A 181 4.61 -21.18 3.16
N LEU A 182 5.26 -20.30 3.91
CA LEU A 182 6.30 -20.64 4.89
C LEU A 182 5.67 -20.66 6.29
N SER A 183 5.84 -21.78 6.99
CA SER A 183 5.59 -21.87 8.42
C SER A 183 6.92 -22.14 9.12
N PHE A 184 7.20 -21.46 10.21
CA PHE A 184 8.39 -21.71 11.01
C PHE A 184 8.07 -21.57 12.50
N ASP A 185 8.92 -22.19 13.31
CA ASP A 185 8.84 -22.17 14.77
C ASP A 185 10.25 -22.08 15.35
N ILE A 186 10.40 -21.47 16.53
CA ILE A 186 11.70 -21.25 17.17
C ILE A 186 11.72 -21.82 18.58
N GLU A 187 12.88 -22.34 18.97
CA GLU A 187 13.13 -22.79 20.34
C GLU A 187 14.26 -21.98 20.96
N CYS A 188 14.09 -21.62 22.23
CA CYS A 188 15.06 -20.85 22.98
C CYS A 188 15.51 -21.61 24.22
N TYR A 189 16.77 -21.44 24.60
CA TYR A 189 17.29 -21.96 25.86
C TYR A 189 17.30 -20.86 26.92
N ASN A 190 16.66 -21.10 28.07
CA ASN A 190 16.73 -20.19 29.22
C ASN A 190 17.79 -20.69 30.22
N PRO A 191 18.96 -20.01 30.37
CA PRO A 191 20.01 -20.42 31.28
C PRO A 191 19.60 -20.39 32.77
N GLU A 192 18.62 -19.55 33.14
CA GLU A 192 18.09 -19.49 34.51
C GLU A 192 17.23 -20.72 34.85
N GLY A 193 16.78 -21.48 33.84
CA GLY A 193 15.99 -22.71 34.00
C GLY A 193 14.59 -22.54 34.59
N LYS A 194 14.19 -21.31 34.91
CA LYS A 194 12.87 -20.93 35.44
C LYS A 194 12.41 -19.62 34.81
N GLY A 195 11.10 -19.52 34.59
CA GLY A 195 10.48 -18.32 34.01
C GLY A 195 10.50 -18.28 32.49
N PHE A 196 9.92 -17.21 31.95
CA PHE A 196 9.79 -16.98 30.50
C PHE A 196 11.16 -16.57 29.89
N PRO A 197 11.51 -17.06 28.68
CA PRO A 197 12.72 -16.63 27.98
C PRO A 197 12.80 -15.11 27.80
N LYS A 198 14.01 -14.55 27.91
CA LYS A 198 14.28 -13.12 27.68
C LYS A 198 15.19 -12.98 26.47
N ALA A 199 14.85 -12.11 25.53
CA ALA A 199 15.60 -11.96 24.27
C ALA A 199 17.08 -11.60 24.49
N GLU A 200 17.41 -10.93 25.59
CA GLU A 200 18.77 -10.49 25.92
C GLU A 200 19.65 -11.60 26.50
N SER A 201 19.05 -12.67 27.05
CA SER A 201 19.79 -13.70 27.81
C SER A 201 19.43 -15.14 27.47
N SER A 202 18.41 -15.37 26.64
CA SER A 202 17.94 -16.68 26.23
C SER A 202 18.19 -16.86 24.72
N PRO A 203 19.29 -17.53 24.32
CA PRO A 203 19.62 -17.69 22.91
C PRO A 203 18.57 -18.53 22.19
N VAL A 204 18.35 -18.22 20.92
CA VAL A 204 17.63 -19.10 19.99
C VAL A 204 18.55 -20.29 19.69
N ILE A 205 18.04 -21.50 19.91
CA ILE A 205 18.80 -22.73 19.74
C ILE A 205 18.32 -23.57 18.55
N GLN A 206 17.07 -23.39 18.10
CA GLN A 206 16.57 -24.07 16.92
C GLN A 206 15.56 -23.19 16.15
N ILE A 207 15.54 -23.35 14.83
CA ILE A 207 14.52 -22.78 13.94
C ILE A 207 14.05 -23.88 13.00
N ALA A 208 12.80 -24.33 13.15
CA ALA A 208 12.20 -25.34 12.29
C ALA A 208 11.37 -24.68 11.20
N VAL A 209 11.41 -25.22 9.98
CA VAL A 209 10.75 -24.65 8.80
C VAL A 209 10.01 -25.72 8.00
N TYR A 210 8.82 -25.34 7.56
CA TYR A 210 8.05 -26.07 6.56
C TYR A 210 7.56 -25.09 5.47
N LEU A 211 8.06 -25.26 4.25
CA LEU A 211 7.71 -24.44 3.08
C LEU A 211 6.95 -25.29 2.06
N LYS A 212 5.78 -24.83 1.64
CA LYS A 212 4.99 -25.49 0.59
C LYS A 212 4.41 -24.50 -0.41
N VAL A 213 4.08 -24.99 -1.60
CA VAL A 213 3.27 -24.23 -2.56
C VAL A 213 1.79 -24.54 -2.30
N HIS A 214 0.95 -23.51 -2.30
CA HIS A 214 -0.50 -23.67 -2.18
C HIS A 214 -1.02 -24.62 -3.28
N GLY A 215 -1.83 -25.60 -2.88
CA GLY A 215 -2.36 -26.63 -3.78
C GLY A 215 -1.41 -27.79 -4.07
N CYS A 216 -0.16 -27.77 -3.59
CA CYS A 216 0.77 -28.89 -3.69
C CYS A 216 0.80 -29.71 -2.39
N GLU A 217 0.78 -31.04 -2.50
CA GLU A 217 0.86 -31.95 -1.34
C GLU A 217 2.27 -32.03 -0.76
N ARG A 218 3.29 -32.01 -1.62
CA ARG A 218 4.69 -32.14 -1.22
C ARG A 218 5.28 -30.78 -0.81
N ALA A 219 5.97 -30.76 0.33
CA ALA A 219 6.76 -29.62 0.75
C ALA A 219 7.92 -29.35 -0.21
N LEU A 220 8.21 -28.06 -0.43
CA LEU A 220 9.44 -27.63 -1.08
C LEU A 220 10.62 -27.78 -0.13
N VAL A 221 10.43 -27.40 1.13
CA VAL A 221 11.48 -27.44 2.15
C VAL A 221 10.88 -27.93 3.46
N HIS A 222 11.58 -28.86 4.08
CA HIS A 222 11.37 -29.32 5.45
C HIS A 222 12.75 -29.34 6.10
N ALA A 223 13.00 -28.42 7.01
CA ALA A 223 14.35 -28.16 7.49
C ALA A 223 14.37 -27.67 8.94
N VAL A 224 15.51 -27.86 9.60
CA VAL A 224 15.79 -27.31 10.93
C VAL A 224 17.20 -26.72 10.95
N TRP A 225 17.30 -25.50 11.46
CA TRP A 225 18.55 -24.86 11.85
C TRP A 225 18.77 -25.12 13.33
N THR A 226 19.95 -25.59 13.74
CA THR A 226 20.25 -25.91 15.14
C THR A 226 21.55 -25.27 15.58
N LEU A 227 21.57 -24.78 16.82
CA LEU A 227 22.79 -24.42 17.53
C LEU A 227 23.45 -25.70 18.05
N ASN A 228 24.76 -25.82 17.80
CA ASN A 228 25.56 -27.03 17.95
C ASN A 228 25.08 -28.17 17.04
N THR A 229 25.56 -29.38 17.34
CA THR A 229 25.33 -30.58 16.53
C THR A 229 23.92 -31.12 16.69
N CYS A 230 23.39 -31.71 15.62
CA CYS A 230 22.13 -32.42 15.59
C CYS A 230 22.29 -33.66 14.69
N ASN A 231 21.62 -34.76 15.04
CA ASN A 231 21.59 -35.96 14.19
C ASN A 231 20.69 -35.74 12.97
N ASP A 232 20.93 -36.48 11.90
CA ASP A 232 20.05 -36.49 10.74
C ASP A 232 18.61 -36.88 11.12
N ILE A 233 17.64 -36.17 10.55
CA ILE A 233 16.22 -36.40 10.74
C ILE A 233 15.64 -36.89 9.42
N ALA A 234 14.98 -38.05 9.42
CA ALA A 234 14.41 -38.63 8.22
C ALA A 234 13.41 -37.68 7.55
N GLY A 235 13.71 -37.27 6.32
CA GLY A 235 12.85 -36.39 5.52
C GLY A 235 12.95 -34.90 5.87
N ALA A 236 13.91 -34.49 6.69
CA ALA A 236 14.22 -33.08 6.97
C ALA A 236 15.70 -32.78 6.71
N LEU A 237 15.99 -31.57 6.25
CA LEU A 237 17.35 -31.04 6.16
C LEU A 237 17.77 -30.51 7.52
N VAL A 238 18.98 -30.85 7.97
CA VAL A 238 19.52 -30.40 9.26
C VAL A 238 20.70 -29.48 8.98
N TYR A 239 20.62 -28.23 9.44
CA TYR A 239 21.67 -27.23 9.34
C TYR A 239 22.19 -26.92 10.75
N ALA A 240 23.36 -27.45 11.09
CA ALA A 240 24.00 -27.26 12.40
C ALA A 240 25.06 -26.15 12.35
N PHE A 241 25.09 -25.28 13.36
CA PHE A 241 26.01 -24.14 13.46
C PHE A 241 26.65 -24.06 14.84
N ASP A 242 27.90 -23.59 14.91
CA ASP A 242 28.63 -23.46 16.18
C ASP A 242 28.22 -22.21 16.97
N SER A 243 27.60 -21.23 16.30
CA SER A 243 27.14 -19.98 16.90
C SER A 243 25.71 -19.61 16.49
N GLU A 244 25.00 -18.90 17.37
CA GLU A 244 23.64 -18.39 17.09
C GLU A 244 23.66 -17.39 15.94
N GLU A 245 24.72 -16.56 15.85
CA GLU A 245 24.88 -15.58 14.78
C GLU A 245 24.89 -16.23 13.40
N GLU A 246 25.72 -17.26 13.19
CA GLU A 246 25.78 -17.98 11.92
C GLU A 246 24.46 -18.67 11.58
N MET A 247 23.79 -19.24 12.60
CA MET A 247 22.48 -19.86 12.44
C MET A 247 21.44 -18.84 11.94
N LEU A 248 21.38 -17.66 12.56
CA LEU A 248 20.45 -16.58 12.19
C LEU A 248 20.77 -15.99 10.81
N LEU A 249 22.04 -15.81 10.48
CA LEU A 249 22.48 -15.34 9.15
C LEU A 249 22.13 -16.35 8.06
N SER A 250 22.33 -17.65 8.32
CA SER A 250 21.94 -18.71 7.40
C SER A 250 20.43 -18.77 7.19
N PHE A 251 19.64 -18.69 8.27
CA PHE A 251 18.18 -18.65 8.16
C PHE A 251 17.69 -17.40 7.41
N ARG A 252 18.30 -16.24 7.64
CA ARG A 252 18.02 -15.03 6.86
C ARG A 252 18.31 -15.24 5.36
N GLN A 253 19.46 -15.84 5.01
CA GLN A 253 19.79 -16.12 3.62
C GLN A 253 18.73 -17.01 2.98
N PHE A 254 18.30 -18.06 3.68
CA PHE A 254 17.21 -18.92 3.24
C PHE A 254 15.88 -18.17 2.99
N LEU A 255 15.55 -17.15 3.78
CA LEU A 255 14.35 -16.33 3.54
C LEU A 255 14.47 -15.41 2.32
N GLN A 256 15.70 -15.07 1.93
CA GLN A 256 15.97 -14.16 0.81
C GLN A 256 16.06 -14.89 -0.54
N ASP A 257 16.39 -16.18 -0.52
CA ASP A 257 16.49 -17.08 -1.68
C ASP A 257 15.11 -17.59 -2.19
#